data_AF-A0A970QI41-F1
#
_entry.id   AF-A0A970QI41-F1
#
_cell.length_a   1.000
_cell.length_b   1.000
_cell.length_c   1.000
_cell.angle_alpha   90.00
_cell.angle_beta   90.00
_cell.angle_gamma   90.00
#
_symmetry.space_group_name_H-M   'P 1'
#
loop_
_entity.id
_entity.type
_entity.pdbx_description
1 polymer ?
#
loop_
_entity_poly.entity_id
_entity_poly.type
_entity_poly.pdbx_seq_one_letter_code
_entity_poly.pdbx_strand_id
1 'polypeptide(L)'
;MPAFDGNLALKRIVKTVSRPAARPAWEQQVLKTRRIPVSATPDAQQVMQQRTLTVRRALARRRLRLLVTMVLLVLFTAGVFGAMVYRQAMILEKNFAVVAMELEIKKNQKESSQIREALAQQTNLDEIRKQAIVRLGLQDPARSQLVSVRVPDTDRIVFVRETSGTADDAYLSGVFASIEQYFKTISIGNQGD
;
A
#
# COMPACT_ATOMS: atom_id res chain seq x y z
N MET A 1 10.41 -32.97 8.67
CA MET A 1 9.71 -33.62 7.54
C MET A 1 8.21 -33.57 7.81
N PRO A 2 7.38 -33.20 6.81
CA PRO A 2 6.00 -32.77 7.02
C PRO A 2 5.01 -33.94 6.91
N ALA A 3 3.91 -33.86 7.65
CA ALA A 3 2.68 -34.57 7.31
C ALA A 3 1.54 -33.55 7.31
N PHE A 4 1.26 -33.04 6.11
CA PHE A 4 0.03 -32.37 5.74
C PHE A 4 -1.06 -33.44 5.70
N ASP A 5 -2.00 -33.43 6.64
CA ASP A 5 -3.29 -34.09 6.44
C ASP A 5 -4.38 -33.00 6.38
N GLY A 6 -4.68 -32.64 5.13
CA GLY A 6 -5.74 -31.72 4.78
C GLY A 6 -7.11 -32.34 5.08
N ASN A 7 -7.76 -31.88 6.15
CA ASN A 7 -9.19 -32.07 6.32
C ASN A 7 -9.95 -30.98 5.54
N LEU A 8 -9.96 -31.11 4.21
CA LEU A 8 -10.99 -30.50 3.37
C LEU A 8 -12.30 -31.23 3.65
N ALA A 9 -13.01 -30.78 4.68
CA ALA A 9 -14.40 -31.17 4.93
C ALA A 9 -15.30 -30.57 3.83
N LEU A 10 -15.30 -31.21 2.65
CA LEU A 10 -16.35 -31.06 1.66
C LEU A 10 -17.65 -31.57 2.28
N LYS A 11 -18.40 -30.65 2.88
CA LYS A 11 -19.75 -30.87 3.37
C LYS A 11 -20.65 -31.12 2.15
N ARG A 12 -20.63 -32.36 1.66
CA ARG A 12 -21.49 -32.86 0.60
C ARG A 12 -22.93 -32.73 1.10
N ILE A 13 -23.64 -31.72 0.62
CA ILE A 13 -25.08 -31.60 0.81
C ILE A 13 -25.71 -32.75 0.02
N VAL A 14 -25.90 -33.88 0.70
CA VAL A 14 -26.75 -34.96 0.22
C VAL A 14 -28.16 -34.40 0.28
N LYS A 15 -28.64 -33.89 -0.86
CA LYS A 15 -30.08 -33.73 -1.07
C LYS A 15 -30.66 -35.13 -0.97
N THR A 16 -31.26 -35.47 0.16
CA THR A 16 -32.17 -36.60 0.27
C THR A 16 -33.27 -36.34 -0.74
N VAL A 17 -33.11 -36.93 -1.92
CA VAL A 17 -34.18 -37.10 -2.90
C VAL A 17 -35.15 -38.05 -2.22
N SER A 18 -36.10 -37.47 -1.50
CA SER A 18 -37.31 -38.16 -1.08
C SER A 18 -37.95 -38.73 -2.34
N ARG A 19 -37.71 -40.01 -2.60
CA ARG A 19 -38.45 -40.79 -3.59
C ARG A 19 -39.93 -40.49 -3.34
N PRO A 20 -40.69 -39.93 -4.30
CA PRO A 20 -42.12 -39.84 -4.12
C PRO A 20 -42.61 -41.28 -3.99
N ALA A 21 -43.21 -41.59 -2.83
CA ALA A 21 -43.86 -42.87 -2.62
C ALA A 21 -44.78 -43.14 -3.82
N ALA A 22 -44.62 -44.31 -4.43
CA ALA A 22 -45.46 -44.75 -5.53
C ALA A 22 -46.92 -44.66 -5.09
N ARG A 23 -47.64 -43.68 -5.64
CA ARG A 23 -49.07 -43.53 -5.40
C ARG A 23 -49.78 -44.74 -6.02
N PRO A 24 -50.66 -45.45 -5.29
CA PRO A 24 -51.42 -46.55 -5.86
C PRO A 24 -52.29 -46.04 -7.02
N ALA A 25 -52.27 -46.76 -8.14
CA ALA A 25 -52.77 -46.33 -9.44
C ALA A 25 -54.30 -46.35 -9.60
N TRP A 26 -55.08 -46.12 -8.54
CA TRP A 26 -56.55 -46.16 -8.64
C TRP A 26 -57.29 -45.15 -7.76
N GLU A 27 -56.61 -44.18 -7.16
CA GLU A 27 -57.31 -43.07 -6.49
C GLU A 27 -57.87 -42.10 -7.54
N GLN A 28 -59.00 -42.50 -8.13
CA GLN A 28 -59.85 -41.62 -8.91
C GLN A 28 -60.21 -40.45 -8.01
N GLN A 29 -59.61 -39.28 -8.29
CA GLN A 29 -60.03 -38.03 -7.67
C GLN A 29 -61.48 -37.81 -8.05
N VAL A 30 -62.39 -38.20 -7.15
CA VAL A 30 -63.81 -37.96 -7.29
C VAL A 30 -63.95 -36.44 -7.25
N LEU A 31 -64.10 -35.84 -8.44
CA LEU A 31 -64.29 -34.41 -8.60
C LEU A 31 -65.58 -34.06 -7.85
N LYS A 32 -65.45 -33.59 -6.61
CA LYS A 32 -66.56 -33.05 -5.83
C LYS A 32 -67.01 -31.77 -6.53
N THR A 33 -67.97 -31.91 -7.44
CA THR A 33 -68.69 -30.80 -8.06
C THR A 33 -69.53 -30.12 -6.99
N ARG A 34 -68.92 -29.14 -6.32
CA ARG A 34 -69.66 -28.21 -5.47
C ARG A 34 -70.62 -27.44 -6.38
N ARG A 35 -71.92 -27.58 -6.17
CA ARG A 35 -72.92 -26.75 -6.84
C ARG A 35 -72.67 -25.30 -6.44
N ILE A 36 -72.11 -24.52 -7.36
CA ILE A 36 -71.93 -23.08 -7.16
C ILE A 36 -73.33 -22.48 -7.38
N PRO A 37 -73.93 -21.82 -6.37
CA PRO A 37 -75.20 -21.14 -6.58
C PRO A 37 -75.04 -20.10 -7.69
N VAL A 38 -76.01 -19.99 -8.59
CA VAL A 38 -75.92 -19.14 -9.80
C VAL A 38 -75.67 -17.66 -9.46
N SER A 39 -76.02 -17.23 -8.24
CA SER A 39 -75.74 -15.90 -7.68
C SER A 39 -74.27 -15.64 -7.29
N ALA A 40 -73.41 -16.67 -7.27
CA ALA A 40 -71.98 -16.55 -7.00
C ALA A 40 -71.12 -16.46 -8.27
N THR A 41 -71.75 -16.49 -9.46
CA THR A 41 -71.04 -16.22 -10.72
C THR A 41 -70.96 -14.71 -10.88
N PRO A 42 -69.78 -14.09 -10.72
CA PRO A 42 -69.65 -12.66 -10.94
C PRO A 42 -70.04 -12.32 -12.39
N ASP A 43 -70.80 -11.25 -12.57
CA ASP A 43 -71.20 -10.78 -13.90
C ASP A 43 -69.98 -10.69 -14.82
N ALA A 44 -70.09 -11.19 -16.04
CA ALA A 44 -68.98 -11.26 -17.00
C ALA A 44 -68.31 -9.87 -17.18
N GLN A 45 -69.08 -8.80 -17.09
CA GLN A 45 -68.59 -7.42 -17.17
C GLN A 45 -67.74 -7.02 -15.96
N GLN A 46 -68.11 -7.42 -14.74
CA GLN A 46 -67.36 -7.10 -13.52
C GLN A 46 -66.00 -7.81 -13.52
N VAL A 47 -65.95 -9.07 -13.97
CA VAL A 47 -64.70 -9.82 -14.11
C VAL A 47 -63.77 -9.15 -15.12
N MET A 48 -64.31 -8.66 -16.24
CA MET A 48 -63.52 -7.91 -17.22
C MET A 48 -62.97 -6.61 -16.65
N GLN A 49 -63.77 -5.83 -15.93
CA GLN A 49 -63.30 -4.59 -15.29
C GLN A 49 -62.17 -4.84 -14.29
N GLN A 50 -62.31 -5.84 -13.42
CA GLN A 50 -61.26 -6.20 -12.47
C GLN A 50 -59.96 -6.67 -13.16
N ARG A 51 -60.07 -7.41 -14.27
CA ARG A 51 -58.92 -7.79 -15.11
C ARG A 51 -58.24 -6.56 -15.72
N THR A 52 -58.99 -5.57 -16.20
CA THR A 52 -58.37 -4.36 -16.76
C THR A 52 -57.62 -3.55 -15.70
N LEU A 53 -58.16 -3.42 -14.49
CA LEU A 53 -57.53 -2.69 -13.39
C LEU A 53 -56.25 -3.39 -12.90
N THR A 54 -56.28 -4.71 -12.77
CA THR A 54 -55.11 -5.51 -12.37
C THR A 54 -54.01 -5.47 -13.43
N VAL A 55 -54.35 -5.54 -14.71
CA VAL A 55 -53.41 -5.37 -15.82
C VAL A 55 -52.81 -3.96 -15.83
N ARG A 56 -53.62 -2.90 -15.68
CA ARG A 56 -53.13 -1.52 -15.60
C ARG A 56 -52.15 -1.32 -14.44
N ARG A 57 -52.46 -1.85 -13.25
CA ARG A 57 -51.56 -1.81 -12.08
C ARG A 57 -50.28 -2.62 -12.29
N ALA A 58 -50.34 -3.74 -13.00
CA ALA A 58 -49.16 -4.54 -13.32
C ALA A 58 -48.24 -3.81 -14.32
N LEU A 59 -48.80 -3.16 -15.35
CA LEU A 59 -48.06 -2.35 -16.31
C LEU A 59 -47.41 -1.13 -15.66
N ALA A 60 -48.13 -0.43 -14.77
CA ALA A 60 -47.59 0.69 -14.00
C ALA A 60 -46.39 0.28 -13.13
N ARG A 61 -46.48 -0.85 -12.42
CA ARG A 61 -45.37 -1.39 -11.62
C ARG A 61 -44.16 -1.78 -12.47
N ARG A 62 -44.38 -2.35 -13.66
CA ARG A 62 -43.30 -2.63 -14.62
C ARG A 62 -42.60 -1.36 -15.10
N ARG A 63 -43.37 -0.33 -15.47
CA ARG A 63 -42.82 0.97 -15.89
C ARG A 63 -42.03 1.65 -14.77
N LEU A 64 -42.54 1.64 -13.54
CA LEU A 64 -41.83 2.18 -12.39
C LEU A 64 -40.52 1.42 -12.13
N ARG A 65 -40.55 0.09 -12.17
CA ARG A 65 -39.33 -0.72 -12.01
C ARG A 65 -38.30 -0.40 -13.09
N LEU A 66 -38.71 -0.24 -14.34
CA LEU A 66 -37.82 0.16 -15.44
C LEU A 66 -37.20 1.55 -15.23
N LEU A 67 -38.01 2.53 -14.82
CA LEU A 67 -37.52 3.89 -14.51
C LEU A 67 -36.51 3.87 -13.36
N VAL A 68 -36.83 3.17 -12.26
CA VAL A 68 -35.91 3.03 -11.12
C VAL A 68 -34.61 2.34 -11.52
N THR A 69 -34.68 1.29 -12.34
CA THR A 69 -33.46 0.63 -12.83
C THR A 69 -32.62 1.54 -13.72
N MET A 70 -33.24 2.38 -14.56
CA MET A 70 -32.53 3.35 -15.39
C MET A 70 -31.85 4.42 -14.54
N VAL A 71 -32.56 4.98 -13.56
CA VAL A 71 -31.99 5.97 -12.64
C VAL A 71 -30.83 5.37 -11.83
N LEU A 72 -30.98 4.14 -11.33
CA LEU A 72 -29.90 3.44 -10.62
C LEU A 72 -28.70 3.19 -11.53
N LEU A 73 -28.92 2.83 -12.80
CA LEU A 73 -27.84 2.63 -13.75
C LEU A 73 -27.07 3.93 -14.02
N VAL A 74 -27.78 5.04 -14.20
CA VAL A 74 -27.16 6.38 -14.38
C VAL A 74 -26.40 6.81 -13.13
N LEU A 75 -26.97 6.62 -11.93
CA LEU A 75 -26.26 6.91 -10.68
C LEU A 75 -25.04 6.02 -10.49
N PHE A 76 -25.13 4.74 -10.87
CA PHE A 76 -24.02 3.81 -10.78
C PHE A 76 -22.89 4.21 -11.72
N THR A 77 -23.17 4.52 -12.98
CA THR A 77 -22.15 4.96 -13.93
C THR A 77 -21.53 6.29 -13.48
N ALA A 78 -22.34 7.27 -13.08
CA ALA A 78 -21.84 8.54 -12.54
C ALA A 78 -20.96 8.34 -11.29
N GLY A 79 -21.35 7.43 -10.39
CA GLY A 79 -20.57 7.08 -9.21
C GLY A 79 -19.21 6.46 -9.54
N VAL A 80 -19.17 5.54 -10.51
CA VAL A 80 -17.92 4.93 -10.99
C VAL A 80 -17.00 5.99 -11.63
N PHE A 81 -17.55 6.86 -12.48
CA PHE A 81 -16.79 7.96 -13.07
C PHE A 81 -16.25 8.92 -12.01
N GLY A 82 -17.07 9.32 -11.03
CA GLY A 82 -16.65 10.17 -9.92
C GLY A 82 -15.53 9.55 -9.10
N ALA A 83 -15.64 8.26 -8.76
CA ALA A 83 -14.59 7.53 -8.03
C ALA A 83 -13.28 7.44 -8.83
N MET A 84 -13.37 7.25 -10.16
CA MET A 84 -12.21 7.19 -11.04
C MET A 84 -11.48 8.54 -11.08
N VAL A 85 -12.21 9.64 -11.25
CA VAL A 85 -11.64 10.99 -11.25
C VAL A 85 -11.01 11.33 -9.90
N TYR A 86 -11.67 11.00 -8.79
CA TYR A 86 -11.12 11.23 -7.44
C TYR A 86 -9.79 10.50 -7.25
N ARG A 87 -9.69 9.24 -7.67
CA ARG A 87 -8.42 8.50 -7.62
C ARG A 87 -7.35 9.13 -8.49
N GLN A 88 -7.68 9.57 -9.71
CA GLN A 88 -6.72 10.22 -10.60
C GLN A 88 -6.18 11.53 -10.01
N ALA A 89 -7.06 12.34 -9.40
CA ALA A 89 -6.64 13.57 -8.72
C ALA A 89 -5.68 13.28 -7.56
N MET A 90 -5.97 12.26 -6.75
CA MET A 90 -5.09 11.84 -5.65
C MET A 90 -3.74 11.34 -6.17
N ILE A 91 -3.70 10.57 -7.26
CA ILE A 91 -2.45 10.11 -7.88
C ILE A 91 -1.62 11.31 -8.36
N LEU A 92 -2.26 12.32 -8.94
CA LEU A 92 -1.57 13.51 -9.43
C LEU A 92 -0.93 14.31 -8.29
N GLU A 93 -1.64 14.49 -7.18
CA GLU A 93 -1.10 15.14 -5.98
C GLU A 93 0.12 14.38 -5.43
N LYS A 94 0.02 13.04 -5.37
CA LYS A 94 1.15 12.20 -4.97
C LYS A 94 2.33 12.28 -5.93
N ASN A 95 2.07 12.40 -7.24
CA ASN A 95 3.12 12.56 -8.23
C ASN A 95 3.89 13.88 -8.05
N PHE A 96 3.18 14.99 -7.78
CA PHE A 96 3.83 16.26 -7.48
C PHE A 96 4.74 16.19 -6.24
N ALA A 97 4.31 15.49 -5.19
CA ALA A 97 5.15 15.28 -4.01
C ALA A 97 6.42 14.48 -4.34
N VAL A 98 6.31 13.45 -5.18
CA VAL A 98 7.47 12.66 -5.64
C VAL A 98 8.44 13.53 -6.45
N VAL A 99 7.93 14.32 -7.41
CA VAL A 99 8.77 15.20 -8.22
C VAL A 99 9.47 16.25 -7.36
N ALA A 100 8.79 16.82 -6.37
CA ALA A 100 9.40 17.77 -5.44
C ALA A 100 10.54 17.12 -4.65
N MET A 101 10.33 15.89 -4.15
CA MET A 101 11.36 15.14 -3.43
C MET A 101 12.55 14.77 -4.33
N GLU A 102 12.31 14.40 -5.59
CA GLU A 102 13.38 14.14 -6.57
C GLU A 102 14.23 15.39 -6.84
N LEU A 103 13.61 16.56 -6.91
CA LEU A 103 14.32 17.83 -7.07
C LEU A 103 15.20 18.15 -5.86
N GLU A 104 14.70 17.88 -4.65
CA GLU A 104 15.46 18.05 -3.41
C GLU A 104 16.66 17.10 -3.35
N ILE A 105 16.47 15.83 -3.70
CA ILE A 105 17.57 14.84 -3.78
C ILE A 105 18.63 15.30 -4.79
N LYS A 106 18.21 15.75 -5.99
CA LYS A 106 19.13 16.26 -7.01
C LYS A 106 19.91 17.49 -6.52
N LYS A 107 19.26 18.39 -5.78
CA LYS A 107 19.91 19.54 -5.18
C LYS A 107 20.97 19.10 -4.17
N ASN A 108 20.62 18.23 -3.23
CA ASN A 108 21.54 17.71 -2.21
C ASN A 108 22.72 16.94 -2.84
N GLN A 109 22.47 16.18 -3.91
CA GLN A 109 23.51 15.46 -4.64
C GLN A 109 24.46 16.43 -5.36
N LYS A 110 23.93 17.51 -5.95
CA LYS A 110 24.75 18.57 -6.57
C LYS A 110 25.61 19.29 -5.53
N GLU A 111 25.03 19.67 -4.39
CA GLU A 111 25.77 20.28 -3.29
C GLU A 111 26.86 19.34 -2.77
N SER A 112 26.55 18.06 -2.56
CA SER A 112 27.52 17.04 -2.16
C SER A 112 28.65 16.90 -3.18
N SER A 113 28.33 16.92 -4.48
CA SER A 113 29.34 16.86 -5.55
C SER A 113 30.25 18.09 -5.54
N GLN A 114 29.69 19.28 -5.35
CA GLN A 114 30.45 20.53 -5.25
C GLN A 114 31.36 20.54 -4.02
N ILE A 115 30.87 20.06 -2.87
CA ILE A 115 31.67 19.92 -1.66
C ILE A 115 32.81 18.93 -1.90
N ARG A 116 32.54 17.78 -2.52
CA ARG A 116 33.59 16.79 -2.85
C ARG A 116 34.65 17.35 -3.79
N GLU A 117 34.24 18.14 -4.78
CA GLU A 117 35.16 18.80 -5.71
C GLU A 117 35.99 19.88 -5.00
N ALA A 118 35.36 20.72 -4.18
CA ALA A 118 36.06 21.72 -3.37
C ALA A 118 37.04 21.06 -2.38
N LEU A 119 36.65 19.94 -1.78
CA LEU A 119 37.52 19.15 -0.92
C LEU A 119 38.68 18.58 -1.74
N ALA A 120 38.43 18.01 -2.91
CA ALA A 120 39.50 17.49 -3.77
C ALA A 120 40.49 18.59 -4.20
N GLN A 121 40.03 19.81 -4.45
CA GLN A 121 40.88 20.97 -4.72
C GLN A 121 41.71 21.36 -3.49
N GLN A 122 41.08 21.53 -2.32
CA GLN A 122 41.79 21.93 -1.10
C GLN A 122 42.73 20.84 -0.55
N THR A 123 42.40 19.57 -0.75
CA THR A 123 43.23 18.41 -0.35
C THR A 123 44.27 18.07 -1.41
N ASN A 124 44.32 18.83 -2.52
CA ASN A 124 45.35 18.64 -3.53
C ASN A 124 46.71 19.04 -2.93
N LEU A 125 47.56 18.04 -2.72
CA LEU A 125 48.90 18.18 -2.14
C LEU A 125 49.76 19.23 -2.87
N ASP A 126 49.53 19.46 -4.17
CA ASP A 126 50.28 20.46 -4.94
C ASP A 126 49.83 21.90 -4.62
N GLU A 127 48.55 22.14 -4.32
CA GLU A 127 48.09 23.44 -3.84
C GLU A 127 48.56 23.71 -2.42
N ILE A 128 48.51 22.70 -1.55
CA ILE A 128 49.04 22.78 -0.19
C ILE A 128 50.54 23.08 -0.23
N ARG A 129 51.31 22.40 -1.09
CA ARG A 129 52.74 22.67 -1.30
C ARG A 129 52.97 24.11 -1.77
N LYS A 130 52.20 24.58 -2.77
CA LYS A 130 52.29 25.97 -3.26
C LYS A 130 51.97 26.99 -2.17
N GLN A 131 50.92 26.79 -1.39
CA GLN A 131 50.57 27.71 -0.29
C GLN A 131 51.62 27.68 0.83
N ALA A 132 52.16 26.51 1.18
CA ALA A 132 53.22 26.39 2.18
C ALA A 132 54.49 27.14 1.75
N ILE A 133 54.90 27.00 0.49
CA ILE A 133 56.09 27.69 -0.03
C ILE A 133 55.84 29.21 -0.13
N VAL A 134 54.72 29.62 -0.73
CA VAL A 134 54.47 31.04 -1.06
C VAL A 134 54.03 31.86 0.16
N ARG A 135 53.17 31.31 1.02
CA ARG A 135 52.60 32.06 2.17
C ARG A 135 53.37 31.83 3.46
N LEU A 136 53.86 30.62 3.70
CA LEU A 136 54.55 30.27 4.94
C LEU A 136 56.08 30.31 4.79
N GLY A 137 56.60 30.54 3.57
CA GLY A 137 58.04 30.55 3.30
C GLY A 137 58.71 29.21 3.55
N LEU A 138 57.93 28.12 3.58
CA LEU A 138 58.45 26.78 3.85
C LEU A 138 59.23 26.28 2.63
N GLN A 139 60.31 25.56 2.88
CA GLN A 139 61.15 24.98 1.84
C GLN A 139 61.07 23.46 1.90
N ASP A 140 60.98 22.81 0.74
CA ASP A 140 60.97 21.35 0.69
C ASP A 140 62.29 20.79 1.29
N PRO A 141 62.23 19.78 2.18
CA PRO A 141 63.42 19.19 2.76
C PRO A 141 64.30 18.54 1.68
N ALA A 142 65.61 18.52 1.92
CA ALA A 142 66.55 17.87 1.00
C ALA A 142 66.25 16.36 0.88
N ARG A 143 66.50 15.76 -0.30
CA ARG A 143 66.20 14.33 -0.58
C ARG A 143 66.78 13.34 0.43
N SER A 144 67.79 13.73 1.20
CA SER A 144 68.46 12.89 2.21
C SER A 144 67.98 13.13 3.65
N GLN A 145 67.09 14.10 3.90
CA GLN A 145 66.66 14.47 5.25
C GLN A 145 65.35 13.78 5.61
N LEU A 146 65.36 12.92 6.64
CA LEU A 146 64.16 12.31 7.20
C LEU A 146 63.52 13.27 8.23
N VAL A 147 62.23 13.56 8.07
CA VAL A 147 61.44 14.35 9.02
C VAL A 147 60.29 13.50 9.54
N SER A 148 60.28 13.22 10.85
CA SER A 148 59.19 12.49 11.51
C SER A 148 58.10 13.47 11.94
N VAL A 149 56.90 13.34 11.39
CA VAL A 149 55.73 14.13 11.80
C VAL A 149 54.83 13.28 12.69
N ARG A 150 54.48 13.80 13.87
CA ARG A 150 53.58 13.12 14.80
C ARG A 150 52.13 13.51 14.48
N VAL A 151 51.34 12.56 13.99
CA VAL A 151 49.92 12.76 13.71
C VAL A 151 49.11 12.40 14.97
N PRO A 152 48.25 13.28 15.49
CA PRO A 152 47.41 12.98 16.65
C PRO A 152 46.26 12.01 16.29
N ASP A 153 45.99 11.05 17.17
CA ASP A 153 44.98 9.98 16.97
C ASP A 153 43.51 10.47 17.01
N THR A 154 43.27 11.77 17.19
CA THR A 154 41.92 12.34 17.31
C THR A 154 41.17 12.42 15.99
N ASP A 155 41.86 12.33 14.85
CA ASP A 155 41.26 12.46 13.51
C ASP A 155 40.90 11.08 12.92
N ARG A 156 39.95 10.37 13.54
CA ARG A 156 39.49 9.07 13.07
C ARG A 156 38.19 9.20 12.27
N ILE A 157 38.25 8.87 10.99
CA ILE A 157 37.06 8.80 10.11
C ILE A 157 36.24 7.56 10.47
N VAL A 158 35.04 7.75 11.03
CA VAL A 158 34.11 6.64 11.34
C VAL A 158 33.09 6.51 10.22
N PHE A 159 33.18 5.41 9.47
CA PHE A 159 32.16 5.06 8.48
C PHE A 159 30.96 4.45 9.21
N VAL A 160 29.85 5.17 9.25
CA VAL A 160 28.56 4.60 9.65
C VAL A 160 28.14 3.63 8.55
N ARG A 161 28.30 2.33 8.80
CA ARG A 161 27.75 1.30 7.93
C ARG A 161 26.25 1.25 8.17
N GLU A 162 25.48 1.86 7.27
CA GLU A 162 24.03 1.65 7.22
C GLU A 162 23.78 0.16 7.03
N THR A 163 23.45 -0.52 8.13
CA THR A 163 23.02 -1.90 8.11
C THR A 163 21.53 -1.88 7.87
N SER A 164 21.11 -2.38 6.71
CA SER A 164 19.73 -2.61 6.31
C SER A 164 19.12 -3.76 7.12
N GLY A 165 19.04 -3.58 8.44
CA GLY A 165 18.33 -4.43 9.38
C GLY A 165 17.02 -3.77 9.81
N THR A 166 16.08 -4.58 10.27
CA THR A 166 14.80 -4.17 10.88
C THR A 166 14.99 -3.00 11.85
N ALA A 167 14.01 -2.09 11.91
CA ALA A 167 14.13 -0.79 12.61
C ALA A 167 14.66 -0.87 14.06
N ASP A 168 14.39 -1.99 14.74
CA ASP A 168 14.87 -2.25 16.10
C ASP A 168 16.38 -2.52 16.16
N ASP A 169 16.96 -3.20 15.16
CA ASP A 169 18.39 -3.50 15.08
C ASP A 169 19.22 -2.25 14.78
N ALA A 170 18.66 -1.34 13.98
CA ALA A 170 19.27 -0.04 13.69
C ALA A 170 19.29 0.87 14.94
N TYR A 171 18.24 0.85 15.75
CA TYR A 171 18.19 1.59 17.01
C TYR A 171 19.19 1.05 18.03
N LEU A 172 19.23 -0.28 18.22
CA LEU A 172 20.12 -0.92 19.17
C LEU A 172 21.59 -0.72 18.81
N SER A 173 21.95 -0.86 17.52
CA SER A 173 23.32 -0.60 17.07
C SER A 173 23.77 0.85 17.25
N GLY A 174 22.87 1.83 17.05
CA GLY A 174 23.16 3.24 17.32
C GLY A 174 23.40 3.55 18.80
N VAL A 175 22.63 2.91 19.70
CA VAL A 175 22.81 3.03 21.15
C VAL A 175 24.12 2.36 21.59
N PHE A 176 24.43 1.16 21.07
CA PHE A 176 25.69 0.48 21.37
C PHE A 176 26.92 1.29 20.92
N ALA A 177 26.88 1.88 19.72
CA ALA A 177 27.97 2.73 19.23
C ALA A 177 28.17 3.97 20.11
N SER A 178 27.07 4.59 20.58
CA SER A 178 27.12 5.75 21.47
C SER A 178 27.64 5.40 22.87
N ILE A 179 27.31 4.21 23.38
CA ILE A 179 27.81 3.68 24.65
C ILE A 179 29.31 3.36 24.54
N GLU A 180 29.75 2.70 23.47
CA GLU A 180 31.16 2.42 23.23
C GLU A 180 31.99 3.72 23.14
N GLN A 181 31.43 4.75 22.49
CA GLN A 181 32.05 6.07 22.43
C GLN A 181 32.21 6.72 23.81
N TYR A 182 31.19 6.66 24.68
CA TYR A 182 31.25 7.24 26.03
C TYR A 182 32.27 6.53 26.94
N PHE A 183 32.36 5.20 26.87
CA PHE A 183 33.32 4.46 27.71
C PHE A 183 34.76 4.57 27.21
N LYS A 184 34.95 4.70 25.89
CA LYS A 184 36.30 4.85 25.32
C LYS A 184 36.91 6.23 25.63
N THR A 185 36.11 7.30 25.62
CA THR A 185 36.59 8.64 26.03
C THR A 185 36.91 8.73 27.52
N ILE A 186 36.21 7.99 28.39
CA ILE A 186 36.49 7.95 29.84
C ILE A 186 37.76 7.14 30.16
N SER A 187 38.02 6.04 29.46
CA SER A 187 39.21 5.20 29.73
C SER A 187 40.55 5.89 29.43
N ILE A 188 40.55 6.94 28.61
CA ILE A 188 41.74 7.75 28.27
C ILE A 188 42.13 8.70 29.42
N GLY A 189 41.21 9.03 30.34
CA GLY A 189 41.46 9.92 31.46
C GLY A 189 42.13 9.27 32.69
N ASN A 190 42.34 7.95 32.70
CA ASN A 190 42.78 7.21 33.90
C ASN A 190 44.07 6.37 33.69
N GLN A 191 44.79 6.57 32.58
CA GLN A 191 46.16 6.06 32.39
C GLN A 191 47.12 7.24 32.30
N GLY A 192 47.49 7.75 33.47
CA GLY A 192 48.38 8.89 33.62
C GLY A 192 48.62 9.21 35.08
N ASP A 193 49.16 8.23 35.81
CA ASP A 193 50.06 8.38 36.96
C ASP A 193 50.96 7.13 37.04
#